data_AF-A0A661NF09-F1
#
_entry.id   AF-A0A661NF09-F1
#
_cell.length_a   1.000
_cell.length_b   1.000
_cell.length_c   1.000
_cell.angle_alpha   90.00
_cell.angle_beta   90.00
_cell.angle_gamma   90.00
#
_symmetry.space_group_name_H-M   'P 1'
#
loop_
_entity.id
_entity.type
_entity.pdbx_description
1 polymer ?
#
loop_
_entity_poly.entity_id
_entity_poly.type
_entity_poly.pdbx_seq_one_letter_code
_entity_poly.pdbx_strand_id
1 'polypeptide(L)'
;MSRCPAVITLPVARAAVGRRWVSSVVLVGAFAAFGCASDGDLGDSSVAVDSSSPPADSATPPDGGPVPDGGPVPDGGPPPVLPPAFTYPDGNEWSWNGSWAPGSGDFPLAGLFDDKYGDGHDGTPVLPPGDWDWDDASNDLANWGNFETSIGSFEALVDGESNQYGWRLVGIATSVEYFGAAEYFEGSTGVDYMDLGPNGSIHSLGDANLGEGPDVLIFDSSHTLDFRTGTTMDGALRDDDLIVAGCNVNSDGTYDIVSTTLRTGPAKDWVFVRDISDVSIDLGNGDGGRTDTLDPLDGDDLVVVRGNSQNFRVFGGEGDDVFFWFVDENIQTTPWVGPRFFGGGGWENALFGENGDDRLILMVPSDTTLVTTSPPPAGGLLVLPTDGGFVGDDPSESDEFARHCIECGTSESGEKTIVLEYNSADGTVETGNFYVTGIEELQVGVGDGAVVYRLDAAAGTAMPLGGTDALNPPVPPAELCE
;
A
#
# COMPACT_ATOMS: atom_id res chain seq x y z
N MET A 1 -14.22 -39.44 -23.53
CA MET A 1 -15.41 -39.88 -22.77
C MET A 1 -14.93 -40.56 -21.50
N SER A 2 -14.74 -39.79 -20.44
CA SER A 2 -14.30 -40.26 -19.13
C SER A 2 -15.29 -39.73 -18.10
N ARG A 3 -15.76 -40.62 -17.22
CA ARG A 3 -16.89 -40.39 -16.31
C ARG A 3 -16.40 -39.74 -15.00
N CYS A 4 -17.02 -38.64 -14.58
CA CYS A 4 -16.88 -38.10 -13.22
C CYS A 4 -17.53 -39.04 -12.18
N PRO A 5 -16.98 -39.15 -10.96
CA PRO A 5 -17.66 -39.83 -9.86
C PRO A 5 -18.71 -38.92 -9.19
N ALA A 6 -19.64 -39.58 -8.51
CA ALA A 6 -20.92 -39.05 -8.03
C ALA A 6 -20.81 -38.16 -6.78
N VAL A 7 -21.74 -37.20 -6.70
CA VAL A 7 -22.05 -36.37 -5.52
C VAL A 7 -22.54 -37.25 -4.37
N ILE A 8 -21.85 -37.22 -3.24
CA ILE A 8 -22.31 -37.83 -1.97
C ILE A 8 -23.12 -36.77 -1.22
N THR A 9 -24.41 -37.00 -1.03
CA THR A 9 -25.26 -36.25 -0.10
C THR A 9 -25.27 -36.94 1.26
N LEU A 10 -24.81 -36.26 2.30
CA LEU A 10 -24.94 -36.73 3.69
C LEU A 10 -26.23 -36.18 4.32
N PRO A 11 -26.99 -36.99 5.08
CA PRO A 11 -28.22 -36.52 5.71
C PRO A 11 -27.92 -35.74 7.00
N VAL A 12 -28.57 -34.59 7.16
CA VAL A 12 -28.60 -33.84 8.42
C VAL A 12 -29.56 -34.54 9.39
N ALA A 13 -29.02 -35.18 10.43
CA ALA A 13 -29.82 -35.71 11.52
C ALA A 13 -30.12 -34.60 12.55
N ARG A 14 -31.40 -34.27 12.75
CA ARG A 14 -31.85 -33.42 13.88
C ARG A 14 -32.19 -34.30 15.08
N ALA A 15 -31.45 -34.16 16.17
CA ALA A 15 -31.84 -34.66 17.49
C ALA A 15 -32.35 -33.48 18.34
N ALA A 16 -33.56 -33.62 18.89
CA ALA A 16 -34.15 -32.64 19.79
C ALA A 16 -34.05 -33.12 21.25
N VAL A 17 -33.23 -32.48 22.09
CA VAL A 17 -33.38 -32.52 23.57
C VAL A 17 -32.88 -31.22 24.21
N GLY A 18 -33.82 -30.54 24.87
CA GLY A 18 -33.75 -29.69 26.08
C GLY A 18 -32.47 -29.01 26.59
N ARG A 19 -32.59 -27.67 26.68
CA ARG A 19 -32.09 -26.71 27.69
C ARG A 19 -30.64 -26.19 27.60
N ARG A 20 -30.60 -24.86 27.42
CA ARG A 20 -29.52 -23.85 27.58
C ARG A 20 -28.46 -23.82 26.47
N TRP A 21 -28.55 -22.77 25.67
CA TRP A 21 -27.62 -22.42 24.61
C TRP A 21 -26.49 -21.53 25.16
N VAL A 22 -25.26 -22.00 24.99
CA VAL A 22 -24.08 -21.21 24.62
C VAL A 22 -23.72 -21.76 23.24
N SER A 23 -23.80 -20.95 22.18
CA SER A 23 -23.36 -21.37 20.84
C SER A 23 -21.97 -20.81 20.59
N SER A 24 -20.96 -21.66 20.71
CA SER A 24 -19.74 -21.50 19.91
C SER A 24 -19.94 -22.34 18.65
N VAL A 25 -20.05 -21.69 17.50
CA VAL A 25 -19.99 -22.37 16.20
C VAL A 25 -18.52 -22.47 15.85
N VAL A 26 -17.97 -23.68 15.91
CA VAL A 26 -16.66 -23.99 15.31
C VAL A 26 -16.93 -24.31 13.85
N LEU A 27 -16.57 -23.41 12.94
CA LEU A 27 -16.51 -23.69 11.51
C LEU A 27 -15.21 -24.45 11.25
N VAL A 28 -15.31 -25.72 10.88
CA VAL A 28 -14.16 -26.46 10.34
C VAL A 28 -14.22 -26.32 8.83
N GLY A 29 -13.51 -25.32 8.30
CA GLY A 29 -13.26 -25.20 6.86
C GLY A 29 -12.29 -26.29 6.43
N ALA A 30 -12.74 -27.23 5.61
CA ALA A 30 -11.87 -28.16 4.92
C ALA A 30 -11.52 -27.56 3.56
N PHE A 31 -10.29 -27.07 3.40
CA PHE A 31 -9.75 -26.69 2.09
C PHE A 31 -9.39 -27.95 1.31
N ALA A 32 -9.98 -28.10 0.13
CA ALA A 32 -9.56 -29.08 -0.86
C ALA A 32 -8.65 -28.37 -1.87
N ALA A 33 -7.34 -28.54 -1.74
CA ALA A 33 -6.38 -28.12 -2.75
C ALA A 33 -6.55 -29.02 -3.99
N PHE A 34 -6.94 -28.42 -5.11
CA PHE A 34 -6.94 -29.07 -6.42
C PHE A 34 -5.64 -28.70 -7.15
N GLY A 35 -4.63 -29.55 -7.00
CA GLY A 35 -3.42 -29.49 -7.84
C GLY A 35 -3.69 -30.17 -9.18
N CYS A 36 -3.67 -29.39 -10.26
CA CYS A 36 -3.47 -29.90 -11.61
C CYS A 36 -1.97 -29.88 -11.90
N ALA A 37 -1.35 -31.05 -11.94
CA ALA A 37 0.00 -31.22 -12.47
C ALA A 37 -0.07 -31.26 -14.00
N SER A 38 0.72 -30.42 -14.67
CA SER A 38 1.09 -30.59 -16.07
C SER A 38 2.60 -30.76 -16.16
N ASP A 39 3.02 -32.01 -16.40
CA ASP A 39 4.34 -32.35 -16.90
C ASP A 39 4.44 -31.90 -18.38
N GLY A 40 5.44 -31.09 -18.71
CA GLY A 40 5.74 -30.62 -20.07
C GLY A 40 7.16 -30.08 -20.18
N ASP A 41 8.09 -30.99 -20.46
CA ASP A 41 9.55 -30.83 -20.50
C ASP A 41 10.06 -30.08 -21.76
N LEU A 42 10.99 -29.14 -21.54
CA LEU A 42 12.14 -28.70 -22.36
C LEU A 42 11.99 -27.87 -23.66
N GLY A 43 12.57 -26.67 -23.59
CA GLY A 43 13.02 -25.85 -24.71
C GLY A 43 14.08 -24.81 -24.29
N ASP A 44 15.28 -25.27 -23.95
CA ASP A 44 16.47 -24.49 -23.60
C ASP A 44 16.93 -23.56 -24.74
N SER A 45 17.05 -22.26 -24.47
CA SER A 45 17.90 -21.34 -25.24
C SER A 45 18.42 -20.21 -24.35
N SER A 46 19.40 -20.54 -23.50
CA SER A 46 20.21 -19.56 -22.78
C SER A 46 21.17 -18.81 -23.73
N VAL A 47 20.95 -17.49 -23.88
CA VAL A 47 21.92 -16.55 -24.44
C VAL A 47 22.83 -16.09 -23.31
N ALA A 48 24.08 -16.51 -23.34
CA ALA A 48 25.11 -16.08 -22.41
C ALA A 48 25.48 -14.60 -22.65
N VAL A 49 25.29 -13.75 -21.63
CA VAL A 49 25.86 -12.40 -21.58
C VAL A 49 27.09 -12.45 -20.66
N ASP A 50 28.23 -12.15 -21.26
CA ASP A 50 29.57 -12.13 -20.67
C ASP A 50 29.76 -10.88 -19.80
N SER A 51 29.73 -11.03 -18.48
CA SER A 51 30.00 -9.97 -17.51
C SER A 51 31.50 -9.87 -17.22
N SER A 52 32.22 -9.21 -18.14
CA SER A 52 33.61 -8.80 -17.88
C SER A 52 33.65 -7.60 -16.93
N SER A 53 34.31 -7.78 -15.79
CA SER A 53 34.51 -6.79 -14.72
C SER A 53 35.37 -5.59 -15.16
N PRO A 54 35.10 -4.36 -14.70
CA PRO A 54 36.08 -3.28 -14.77
C PRO A 54 37.05 -3.33 -13.58
N PRO A 55 38.31 -2.88 -13.76
CA PRO A 55 39.33 -2.96 -12.72
C PRO A 55 39.22 -1.83 -11.69
N ALA A 56 39.60 -2.16 -10.46
CA ALA A 56 39.77 -1.25 -9.35
C ALA A 56 40.89 -0.23 -9.64
N ASP A 57 40.57 1.06 -9.54
CA ASP A 57 41.56 2.13 -9.45
C ASP A 57 41.60 2.69 -8.03
N SER A 58 42.71 2.40 -7.37
CA SER A 58 43.16 2.94 -6.10
C SER A 58 43.65 4.38 -6.26
N ALA A 59 43.09 5.32 -5.51
CA ALA A 59 43.67 6.66 -5.32
C ALA A 59 43.72 7.02 -3.81
N THR A 60 44.94 7.05 -3.30
CA THR A 60 45.31 7.54 -1.96
C THR A 60 45.25 9.08 -1.93
N PRO A 61 44.66 9.73 -0.90
CA PRO A 61 44.85 11.16 -0.70
C PRO A 61 46.10 11.44 0.17
N PRO A 62 46.82 12.55 -0.06
CA PRO A 62 48.05 12.86 0.69
C PRO A 62 47.79 13.55 2.03
N ASP A 63 48.66 13.21 2.98
CA ASP A 63 48.88 13.85 4.28
C ASP A 63 49.03 15.38 4.21
N GLY A 64 48.36 16.07 5.14
CA GLY A 64 48.53 17.51 5.35
C GLY A 64 48.18 17.99 6.76
N GLY A 65 49.12 17.83 7.71
CA GLY A 65 49.50 18.80 8.77
C GLY A 65 48.48 19.31 9.83
N PRO A 66 48.92 19.58 11.08
CA PRO A 66 48.04 19.91 12.20
C PRO A 66 47.66 21.40 12.26
N VAL A 67 46.39 21.69 12.56
CA VAL A 67 45.86 23.04 12.86
C VAL A 67 45.30 23.02 14.30
N PRO A 68 45.50 24.08 15.12
CA PRO A 68 45.33 24.01 16.56
C PRO A 68 43.90 24.27 17.04
N ASP A 69 43.52 23.45 18.03
CA ASP A 69 42.57 23.59 19.14
C ASP A 69 41.75 24.91 19.22
N GLY A 70 40.48 24.79 18.82
CA GLY A 70 39.39 25.70 19.16
C GLY A 70 38.15 24.84 19.40
N GLY A 71 37.70 24.74 20.66
CA GLY A 71 36.68 23.78 21.09
C GLY A 71 35.34 23.89 20.36
N PRO A 72 34.56 22.79 20.32
CA PRO A 72 33.28 22.78 19.62
C PRO A 72 32.25 23.62 20.37
N VAL A 73 31.81 24.69 19.72
CA VAL A 73 30.43 25.18 19.84
C VAL A 73 29.54 24.02 19.33
N PRO A 74 28.41 23.67 19.97
CA PRO A 74 27.48 22.73 19.39
C PRO A 74 27.01 23.36 18.08
N ASP A 75 27.42 22.75 16.97
CA ASP A 75 26.93 23.10 15.65
C ASP A 75 25.42 22.85 15.73
N GLY A 76 24.65 23.93 15.79
CA GLY A 76 23.23 23.85 15.56
C GLY A 76 23.12 23.28 14.15
N GLY A 77 22.63 22.04 14.05
CA GLY A 77 22.43 21.37 12.77
C GLY A 77 21.71 22.30 11.78
N PRO A 78 21.73 21.95 10.48
CA PRO A 78 20.95 22.68 9.50
C PRO A 78 19.54 22.92 10.07
N PRO A 79 19.00 24.15 9.96
CA PRO A 79 17.66 24.42 10.45
C PRO A 79 16.72 23.36 9.87
N PRO A 80 15.79 22.80 10.67
CA PRO A 80 14.87 21.79 10.18
C PRO A 80 14.22 22.31 8.90
N VAL A 81 14.35 21.53 7.83
CA VAL A 81 13.63 21.79 6.59
C VAL A 81 12.16 21.75 6.97
N LEU A 82 11.46 22.86 6.73
CA LEU A 82 10.03 22.91 7.01
C LEU A 82 9.39 21.85 6.10
N PRO A 83 8.75 20.82 6.66
CA PRO A 83 8.04 19.90 5.80
C PRO A 83 6.91 20.69 5.11
N PRO A 84 6.66 20.43 3.81
CA PRO A 84 5.58 21.11 3.12
C PRO A 84 4.27 20.88 3.89
N ALA A 85 3.45 21.92 4.01
CA ALA A 85 2.07 21.69 4.43
C ALA A 85 1.44 20.75 3.39
N PHE A 86 1.02 19.55 3.80
CA PHE A 86 0.29 18.61 2.94
C PHE A 86 -1.08 19.19 2.60
N THR A 87 -1.12 20.02 1.56
CA THR A 87 -2.35 20.34 0.85
C THR A 87 -2.47 19.40 -0.33
N TYR A 88 -3.71 18.99 -0.65
CA TYR A 88 -3.93 18.20 -1.86
C TYR A 88 -3.37 18.97 -3.08
N PRO A 89 -2.52 18.33 -3.90
CA PRO A 89 -1.81 19.01 -4.97
C PRO A 89 -2.74 19.42 -6.10
N ASP A 90 -2.34 20.45 -6.84
CA ASP A 90 -2.99 20.80 -8.09
C ASP A 90 -2.47 19.85 -9.18
N GLY A 91 -3.38 19.07 -9.78
CA GLY A 91 -3.06 18.23 -10.93
C GLY A 91 -2.74 19.01 -12.22
N ASN A 92 -2.33 18.28 -13.25
CA ASN A 92 -2.23 18.78 -14.61
C ASN A 92 -3.01 17.88 -15.58
N GLU A 93 -2.84 18.05 -16.89
CA GLU A 93 -3.55 17.24 -17.90
C GLU A 93 -3.16 15.76 -17.85
N TRP A 94 -1.93 15.44 -17.48
CA TRP A 94 -1.30 14.11 -17.55
C TRP A 94 -1.04 13.49 -16.18
N SER A 95 -1.44 14.08 -15.06
CA SER A 95 -1.21 13.51 -13.71
C SER A 95 -2.10 14.18 -12.67
N TRP A 96 -2.52 13.43 -11.67
CA TRP A 96 -3.42 13.93 -10.62
C TRP A 96 -2.75 14.96 -9.68
N ASN A 97 -1.42 14.92 -9.54
CA ASN A 97 -0.64 15.83 -8.70
C ASN A 97 0.28 16.79 -9.49
N GLY A 98 0.30 16.67 -10.82
CA GLY A 98 1.13 17.49 -11.68
C GLY A 98 2.58 17.03 -11.84
N SER A 99 2.94 15.84 -11.35
CA SER A 99 4.31 15.29 -11.38
C SER A 99 4.81 14.98 -12.79
N TRP A 100 3.90 14.61 -13.70
CA TRP A 100 4.26 14.16 -15.03
C TRP A 100 3.73 15.10 -16.12
N ALA A 101 4.56 15.36 -17.12
CA ALA A 101 4.25 16.18 -18.29
C ALA A 101 5.09 15.71 -19.49
N PRO A 102 4.59 14.75 -20.30
CA PRO A 102 5.33 14.23 -21.44
C PRO A 102 5.60 15.31 -22.49
N GLY A 103 6.79 15.25 -23.09
CA GLY A 103 7.15 16.09 -24.22
C GLY A 103 6.57 15.56 -25.52
N SER A 104 6.44 16.43 -26.52
CA SER A 104 5.97 16.04 -27.88
C SER A 104 6.78 14.90 -28.54
N GLY A 105 8.02 14.64 -28.07
CA GLY A 105 8.87 13.57 -28.56
C GLY A 105 8.59 12.21 -27.94
N ASP A 106 7.79 12.15 -26.88
CA ASP A 106 7.43 10.92 -26.18
C ASP A 106 6.23 10.22 -26.84
N PHE A 107 5.50 10.91 -27.73
CA PHE A 107 4.32 10.37 -28.40
C PHE A 107 4.64 9.70 -29.76
N PRO A 108 3.98 8.56 -30.09
CA PRO A 108 3.10 7.78 -29.20
C PRO A 108 3.91 7.11 -28.08
N LEU A 109 3.33 7.04 -26.89
CA LEU A 109 3.95 6.39 -25.74
C LEU A 109 4.12 4.89 -26.03
N ALA A 110 5.33 4.37 -25.83
CA ALA A 110 5.60 2.95 -26.01
C ALA A 110 4.98 2.15 -24.86
N GLY A 111 4.20 1.10 -25.16
CA GLY A 111 3.48 0.31 -24.15
C GLY A 111 2.11 0.88 -23.76
N LEU A 112 1.62 1.90 -24.47
CA LEU A 112 0.29 2.45 -24.25
C LEU A 112 -0.83 1.57 -24.82
N PHE A 113 -0.55 0.71 -25.80
CA PHE A 113 -1.56 -0.03 -26.54
C PHE A 113 -1.30 -1.54 -26.48
N ASP A 114 -2.36 -2.33 -26.66
CA ASP A 114 -2.23 -3.76 -26.91
C ASP A 114 -1.62 -4.04 -28.30
N ASP A 115 -0.38 -4.54 -28.29
CA ASP A 115 0.38 -4.83 -29.51
C ASP A 115 -0.21 -5.98 -30.36
N LYS A 116 -1.14 -6.78 -29.82
CA LYS A 116 -1.67 -7.99 -30.49
C LYS A 116 -2.70 -7.68 -31.57
N TYR A 117 -3.63 -6.74 -31.34
CA TYR A 117 -4.63 -6.36 -32.35
C TYR A 117 -4.23 -5.15 -33.20
N GLY A 118 -2.97 -4.70 -33.08
CA GLY A 118 -2.40 -3.64 -33.90
C GLY A 118 -3.19 -2.34 -33.81
N ASP A 119 -3.62 -1.97 -32.60
CA ASP A 119 -4.16 -0.65 -32.26
C ASP A 119 -5.31 -0.19 -33.18
N GLY A 120 -6.24 -1.09 -33.50
CA GLY A 120 -7.41 -0.80 -34.35
C GLY A 120 -7.20 -0.97 -35.86
N HIS A 121 -6.16 -1.68 -36.29
CA HIS A 121 -5.99 -2.08 -37.68
C HIS A 121 -6.99 -3.20 -38.10
N ASP A 122 -7.46 -3.15 -39.35
CA ASP A 122 -8.42 -4.11 -39.93
C ASP A 122 -9.80 -4.23 -39.25
N GLY A 123 -10.22 -3.21 -38.48
CA GLY A 123 -11.57 -3.08 -37.95
C GLY A 123 -11.77 -3.63 -36.54
N THR A 124 -10.68 -3.93 -35.83
CA THR A 124 -10.65 -4.19 -34.38
C THR A 124 -10.76 -2.88 -33.59
N PRO A 125 -11.18 -2.91 -32.31
CA PRO A 125 -11.06 -1.77 -31.41
C PRO A 125 -9.59 -1.45 -31.10
N VAL A 126 -9.31 -0.20 -30.73
CA VAL A 126 -8.05 0.18 -30.06
C VAL A 126 -8.22 -0.16 -28.58
N LEU A 127 -7.31 -0.95 -28.02
CA LEU A 127 -7.42 -1.46 -26.66
C LEU A 127 -6.18 -1.11 -25.82
N PRO A 128 -6.34 -0.95 -24.49
CA PRO A 128 -5.20 -0.93 -23.57
C PRO A 128 -4.49 -2.29 -23.56
N PRO A 129 -3.29 -2.42 -22.97
CA PRO A 129 -2.66 -3.71 -22.73
C PRO A 129 -3.56 -4.65 -21.91
N GLY A 130 -3.67 -5.92 -22.34
CA GLY A 130 -4.43 -6.95 -21.64
C GLY A 130 -4.77 -8.18 -22.47
N ASP A 131 -5.24 -9.23 -21.81
CA ASP A 131 -5.66 -10.50 -22.41
C ASP A 131 -7.11 -10.43 -22.92
N TRP A 132 -7.28 -9.80 -24.09
CA TRP A 132 -8.61 -9.52 -24.66
C TRP A 132 -9.25 -10.68 -25.42
N ASP A 133 -8.51 -11.76 -25.70
CA ASP A 133 -9.02 -13.01 -26.26
C ASP A 133 -9.26 -14.07 -25.18
N TRP A 134 -10.23 -14.96 -25.42
CA TRP A 134 -10.30 -16.20 -24.65
C TRP A 134 -9.31 -17.26 -25.17
N ASP A 135 -9.02 -17.25 -26.47
CA ASP A 135 -8.06 -18.12 -27.15
C ASP A 135 -7.19 -17.28 -28.09
N ASP A 136 -5.92 -17.11 -27.76
CA ASP A 136 -4.97 -16.31 -28.55
C ASP A 136 -4.85 -16.73 -30.02
N ALA A 137 -5.18 -17.99 -30.33
CA ALA A 137 -5.11 -18.48 -31.70
C ALA A 137 -6.31 -18.06 -32.56
N SER A 138 -7.43 -17.67 -31.95
CA SER A 138 -8.68 -17.36 -32.63
C SER A 138 -8.87 -15.86 -32.90
N ASN A 139 -8.17 -14.97 -32.19
CA ASN A 139 -8.37 -13.51 -32.21
C ASN A 139 -9.87 -13.15 -32.15
N ASP A 140 -10.59 -13.76 -31.22
CA ASP A 140 -12.05 -13.66 -31.12
C ASP A 140 -12.56 -12.49 -30.29
N LEU A 141 -11.68 -11.78 -29.58
CA LEU A 141 -11.99 -10.67 -28.68
C LEU A 141 -13.07 -11.03 -27.66
N ALA A 142 -13.14 -12.31 -27.26
CA ALA A 142 -14.21 -12.79 -26.38
C ALA A 142 -14.16 -12.15 -24.98
N ASN A 143 -12.96 -11.91 -24.44
CA ASN A 143 -12.81 -11.25 -23.14
C ASN A 143 -13.17 -9.77 -23.25
N TRP A 144 -12.71 -9.08 -24.30
CA TRP A 144 -13.12 -7.70 -24.56
C TRP A 144 -14.65 -7.55 -24.67
N GLY A 145 -15.31 -8.40 -25.47
CA GLY A 145 -16.77 -8.34 -25.60
C GLY A 145 -17.51 -8.65 -24.30
N ASN A 146 -16.96 -9.52 -23.45
CA ASN A 146 -17.50 -9.76 -22.11
C ASN A 146 -17.29 -8.55 -21.19
N PHE A 147 -16.10 -7.94 -21.22
CA PHE A 147 -15.76 -6.74 -20.46
C PHE A 147 -16.69 -5.57 -20.81
N GLU A 148 -16.81 -5.27 -22.11
CA GLU A 148 -17.68 -4.20 -22.65
C GLU A 148 -19.13 -4.32 -22.17
N THR A 149 -19.63 -5.54 -22.10
CA THR A 149 -21.04 -5.79 -21.76
C THR A 149 -21.30 -5.93 -20.27
N SER A 150 -20.28 -6.25 -19.47
CA SER A 150 -20.44 -6.64 -18.06
C SER A 150 -19.85 -5.64 -17.07
N ILE A 151 -18.80 -4.91 -17.45
CA ILE A 151 -18.06 -4.01 -16.56
C ILE A 151 -18.06 -2.59 -17.14
N GLY A 152 -17.58 -2.42 -18.37
CA GLY A 152 -17.40 -1.09 -18.97
C GLY A 152 -16.50 -1.14 -20.19
N SER A 153 -16.01 0.02 -20.62
CA SER A 153 -15.02 0.15 -21.69
C SER A 153 -13.87 1.04 -21.22
N PHE A 154 -12.70 0.92 -21.84
CA PHE A 154 -11.63 1.90 -21.66
C PHE A 154 -11.72 2.99 -22.72
N GLU A 155 -11.72 4.25 -22.29
CA GLU A 155 -11.63 5.41 -23.15
C GLU A 155 -10.21 5.97 -23.13
N ALA A 156 -9.74 6.42 -24.30
CA ALA A 156 -8.46 7.08 -24.45
C ALA A 156 -8.46 8.44 -23.75
N LEU A 157 -7.47 8.67 -22.89
CA LEU A 157 -7.16 9.99 -22.36
C LEU A 157 -6.30 10.74 -23.38
N VAL A 158 -6.81 11.87 -23.89
CA VAL A 158 -6.17 12.64 -24.97
C VAL A 158 -5.95 14.09 -24.56
N ASP A 159 -4.77 14.61 -24.88
CA ASP A 159 -4.40 15.98 -24.55
C ASP A 159 -5.00 17.01 -25.52
N GLY A 160 -4.79 18.30 -25.24
CA GLY A 160 -5.22 19.41 -26.11
C GLY A 160 -4.64 19.40 -27.53
N GLU A 161 -3.57 18.63 -27.78
CA GLU A 161 -2.96 18.41 -29.10
C GLU A 161 -3.42 17.10 -29.77
N SER A 162 -4.33 16.36 -29.13
CA SER A 162 -4.84 15.03 -29.55
C SER A 162 -3.81 13.90 -29.44
N ASN A 163 -2.79 14.04 -28.59
CA ASN A 163 -1.92 12.93 -28.24
C ASN A 163 -2.60 12.11 -27.13
N GLN A 164 -2.69 10.79 -27.32
CA GLN A 164 -3.16 9.90 -26.26
C GLN A 164 -2.05 9.67 -25.24
N TYR A 165 -2.39 9.77 -23.97
CA TYR A 165 -1.43 9.66 -22.85
C TYR A 165 -1.84 8.63 -21.79
N GLY A 166 -2.96 7.94 -21.95
CA GLY A 166 -3.45 7.01 -20.95
C GLY A 166 -4.83 6.43 -21.27
N TRP A 167 -5.37 5.68 -20.31
CA TRP A 167 -6.71 5.10 -20.37
C TRP A 167 -7.55 5.45 -19.15
N ARG A 168 -8.87 5.44 -19.36
CA ARG A 168 -9.84 5.58 -18.28
C ARG A 168 -10.93 4.53 -18.41
N LEU A 169 -11.21 3.83 -17.31
CA LEU A 169 -12.38 2.98 -17.21
C LEU A 169 -13.66 3.84 -17.23
N VAL A 170 -14.55 3.52 -18.16
CA VAL A 170 -15.92 4.02 -18.24
C VAL A 170 -16.87 2.87 -18.01
N GLY A 171 -17.41 2.81 -16.79
CA GLY A 171 -18.34 1.77 -16.38
C GLY A 171 -19.66 1.77 -17.14
N ILE A 172 -20.29 0.60 -17.26
CA ILE A 172 -21.68 0.48 -17.76
C ILE A 172 -22.71 1.08 -16.80
N ALA A 173 -22.29 1.39 -15.57
CA ALA A 173 -23.05 2.02 -14.51
C ALA A 173 -22.18 3.06 -13.80
N THR A 174 -22.81 3.97 -13.06
CA THR A 174 -22.12 4.98 -12.22
C THR A 174 -21.45 4.38 -10.98
N SER A 175 -21.78 3.14 -10.64
CA SER A 175 -21.11 2.39 -9.58
C SER A 175 -20.80 1.03 -10.16
N VAL A 176 -19.52 0.79 -10.41
CA VAL A 176 -19.03 -0.38 -11.12
C VAL A 176 -18.72 -1.47 -10.10
N GLU A 177 -19.29 -2.65 -10.32
CA GLU A 177 -18.85 -3.87 -9.65
C GLU A 177 -17.80 -4.52 -10.55
N TYR A 178 -16.53 -4.41 -10.17
CA TYR A 178 -15.44 -5.04 -10.90
C TYR A 178 -15.24 -6.48 -10.41
N PHE A 179 -15.70 -7.44 -11.22
CA PHE A 179 -15.57 -8.88 -10.99
C PHE A 179 -14.83 -9.60 -12.13
N GLY A 180 -14.10 -8.83 -12.96
CA GLY A 180 -13.33 -9.33 -14.09
C GLY A 180 -12.12 -10.17 -13.65
N ALA A 181 -11.49 -10.83 -14.62
CA ALA A 181 -10.17 -11.41 -14.43
C ALA A 181 -9.13 -10.29 -14.30
N ALA A 182 -8.03 -10.51 -13.58
CA ALA A 182 -6.97 -9.51 -13.44
C ALA A 182 -6.30 -9.23 -14.79
N GLU A 183 -6.24 -10.25 -15.63
CA GLU A 183 -5.65 -10.24 -16.96
C GLU A 183 -6.47 -9.42 -17.97
N TYR A 184 -7.69 -8.98 -17.62
CA TYR A 184 -8.46 -8.10 -18.52
C TYR A 184 -7.76 -6.78 -18.79
N PHE A 185 -7.02 -6.24 -17.83
CA PHE A 185 -6.27 -5.01 -18.01
C PHE A 185 -4.96 -5.13 -17.24
N GLU A 186 -3.85 -5.05 -17.96
CA GLU A 186 -2.50 -5.25 -17.40
C GLU A 186 -1.82 -3.93 -17.03
N GLY A 187 -2.51 -2.81 -17.24
CA GLY A 187 -1.93 -1.49 -17.12
C GLY A 187 -1.16 -1.04 -18.35
N SER A 188 -0.93 0.26 -18.48
CA SER A 188 -0.20 0.87 -19.59
C SER A 188 0.98 1.66 -19.08
N THR A 189 1.80 2.20 -19.98
CA THR A 189 2.92 3.08 -19.63
C THR A 189 2.52 4.56 -19.57
N GLY A 190 1.21 4.84 -19.60
CA GLY A 190 0.60 6.15 -19.49
C GLY A 190 -0.18 6.27 -18.18
N VAL A 191 -1.07 7.25 -18.08
CA VAL A 191 -1.96 7.32 -16.90
C VAL A 191 -3.13 6.38 -17.05
N ASP A 192 -3.40 5.57 -16.03
CA ASP A 192 -4.54 4.69 -15.98
C ASP A 192 -5.49 5.03 -14.82
N TYR A 193 -6.70 5.48 -15.20
CA TYR A 193 -7.76 5.86 -14.28
C TYR A 193 -8.79 4.74 -14.14
N MET A 194 -8.78 4.07 -13.00
CA MET A 194 -9.78 3.09 -12.58
C MET A 194 -10.66 3.66 -11.47
N ASP A 195 -11.65 4.47 -11.88
CA ASP A 195 -12.68 5.03 -11.01
C ASP A 195 -13.98 4.21 -11.11
N LEU A 196 -14.33 3.53 -10.03
CA LEU A 196 -15.53 2.68 -9.95
C LEU A 196 -16.78 3.44 -9.45
N GLY A 197 -16.64 4.73 -9.14
CA GLY A 197 -17.69 5.62 -8.67
C GLY A 197 -18.11 5.42 -7.20
N PRO A 198 -19.12 6.18 -6.71
CA PRO A 198 -19.41 6.37 -5.27
C PRO A 198 -19.81 5.14 -4.45
N ASN A 199 -20.09 4.01 -5.10
CA ASN A 199 -20.38 2.72 -4.46
C ASN A 199 -19.74 1.58 -5.27
N GLY A 200 -18.67 1.90 -6.00
CA GLY A 200 -17.95 0.94 -6.80
C GLY A 200 -17.27 -0.10 -5.91
N SER A 201 -17.17 -1.33 -6.39
CA SER A 201 -16.59 -2.42 -5.61
C SER A 201 -15.67 -3.29 -6.44
N ILE A 202 -14.66 -3.86 -5.78
CA ILE A 202 -13.75 -4.85 -6.37
C ILE A 202 -13.87 -6.15 -5.59
N HIS A 203 -14.11 -7.25 -6.31
CA HIS A 203 -14.35 -8.55 -5.69
C HIS A 203 -13.40 -9.63 -6.20
N SER A 204 -12.64 -10.25 -5.27
CA SER A 204 -11.87 -11.48 -5.52
C SER A 204 -10.92 -11.37 -6.71
N LEU A 205 -10.12 -10.31 -6.70
CA LEU A 205 -9.14 -10.02 -7.74
C LEU A 205 -7.73 -10.17 -7.14
N GLY A 206 -6.84 -10.87 -7.83
CA GLY A 206 -5.44 -11.02 -7.41
C GLY A 206 -4.52 -10.69 -8.57
N ASP A 207 -3.40 -10.03 -8.25
CA ASP A 207 -2.37 -9.62 -9.22
C ASP A 207 -2.88 -8.67 -10.33
N ALA A 208 -3.89 -7.84 -10.05
CA ALA A 208 -4.27 -6.77 -10.97
C ALA A 208 -3.26 -5.62 -10.94
N ASN A 209 -3.07 -4.94 -12.07
CA ASN A 209 -2.08 -3.87 -12.23
C ASN A 209 -2.63 -2.69 -13.07
N LEU A 210 -2.23 -1.45 -12.75
CA LEU A 210 -2.46 -0.27 -13.60
C LEU A 210 -1.24 0.15 -14.43
N GLY A 211 -0.07 -0.44 -14.17
CA GLY A 211 1.05 -0.39 -15.10
C GLY A 211 2.14 0.53 -14.62
N GLU A 212 2.56 1.45 -15.49
CA GLU A 212 3.58 2.46 -15.22
C GLU A 212 2.99 3.86 -15.48
N GLY A 213 2.86 4.68 -14.45
CA GLY A 213 2.35 6.03 -14.59
C GLY A 213 1.73 6.55 -13.30
N PRO A 214 1.31 7.82 -13.28
CA PRO A 214 0.70 8.40 -12.09
C PRO A 214 -0.77 7.96 -11.98
N ASP A 215 -0.96 6.68 -11.66
CA ASP A 215 -2.22 5.97 -11.82
C ASP A 215 -3.20 6.29 -10.71
N VAL A 216 -4.48 6.06 -11.00
CA VAL A 216 -5.55 6.42 -10.06
C VAL A 216 -6.54 5.28 -9.90
N LEU A 217 -6.62 4.75 -8.69
CA LEU A 217 -7.56 3.72 -8.29
C LEU A 217 -8.56 4.26 -7.27
N ILE A 218 -9.85 4.23 -7.61
CA ILE A 218 -10.92 4.70 -6.72
C ILE A 218 -12.04 3.68 -6.60
N PHE A 219 -12.32 3.25 -5.37
CA PHE A 219 -13.40 2.30 -5.07
C PHE A 219 -13.92 2.47 -3.64
N ASP A 220 -15.15 2.03 -3.41
CA ASP A 220 -15.82 2.16 -2.11
C ASP A 220 -15.68 0.91 -1.24
N SER A 221 -15.67 -0.28 -1.84
CA SER A 221 -15.61 -1.54 -1.08
C SER A 221 -14.81 -2.65 -1.75
N SER A 222 -14.19 -3.51 -0.94
CA SER A 222 -13.49 -4.71 -1.39
C SER A 222 -13.58 -5.84 -0.37
N HIS A 223 -13.51 -7.09 -0.84
CA HIS A 223 -13.61 -8.28 0.03
C HIS A 223 -12.38 -9.17 0.02
N THR A 224 -11.67 -9.22 -1.10
CA THR A 224 -10.40 -9.91 -1.27
C THR A 224 -9.77 -9.30 -2.50
N LEU A 225 -8.64 -8.64 -2.31
CA LEU A 225 -7.99 -7.86 -3.35
C LEU A 225 -6.48 -7.94 -3.16
N ASP A 226 -5.73 -8.24 -4.22
CA ASP A 226 -4.33 -7.88 -4.35
C ASP A 226 -4.21 -7.04 -5.61
N PHE A 227 -3.83 -5.78 -5.45
CA PHE A 227 -3.87 -4.80 -6.52
C PHE A 227 -2.61 -3.93 -6.48
N ARG A 228 -2.00 -3.78 -7.65
CA ARG A 228 -0.84 -2.96 -7.92
C ARG A 228 -1.28 -1.75 -8.74
N THR A 229 -0.90 -0.55 -8.32
CA THR A 229 -1.08 0.63 -9.18
C THR A 229 0.18 0.89 -9.99
N GLY A 230 1.35 0.69 -9.40
CA GLY A 230 2.63 0.87 -10.09
C GLY A 230 3.53 -0.36 -10.14
N THR A 231 4.70 -0.18 -10.74
CA THR A 231 5.71 -1.24 -10.91
C THR A 231 7.13 -0.71 -10.91
N THR A 232 8.06 -1.52 -10.40
CA THR A 232 9.51 -1.22 -10.40
C THR A 232 10.17 -1.41 -11.78
N MET A 233 9.39 -1.51 -12.85
CA MET A 233 9.87 -1.65 -14.22
C MET A 233 10.19 -0.26 -14.82
N ASP A 234 10.15 -0.12 -16.15
CA ASP A 234 10.32 1.19 -16.77
C ASP A 234 9.24 2.16 -16.21
N GLY A 235 9.49 3.47 -16.24
CA GLY A 235 8.48 4.42 -15.74
C GLY A 235 8.39 4.64 -14.21
N ALA A 236 9.15 3.92 -13.38
CA ALA A 236 9.26 4.14 -11.93
C ALA A 236 9.46 5.62 -11.46
N LEU A 237 10.00 6.50 -12.30
CA LEU A 237 10.21 7.93 -11.94
C LEU A 237 8.98 8.82 -12.14
N ARG A 238 7.85 8.26 -12.60
CA ARG A 238 6.60 8.97 -12.90
C ARG A 238 5.39 8.25 -12.31
N ASP A 239 5.62 7.31 -11.39
CA ASP A 239 4.63 6.37 -10.86
C ASP A 239 3.87 6.94 -9.65
N ASP A 240 3.81 8.28 -9.51
CA ASP A 240 3.11 8.94 -8.41
C ASP A 240 1.63 8.53 -8.40
N ASP A 241 1.28 7.53 -7.61
CA ASP A 241 0.00 6.85 -7.61
C ASP A 241 -0.99 7.52 -6.64
N LEU A 242 -2.28 7.41 -6.95
CA LEU A 242 -3.36 7.82 -6.06
C LEU A 242 -4.35 6.68 -5.86
N ILE A 243 -4.48 6.22 -4.62
CA ILE A 243 -5.51 5.27 -4.22
C ILE A 243 -6.51 5.94 -3.29
N VAL A 244 -7.79 5.81 -3.58
CA VAL A 244 -8.90 6.18 -2.69
C VAL A 244 -9.81 4.97 -2.48
N ALA A 245 -9.72 4.35 -1.31
CA ALA A 245 -10.46 3.16 -0.93
C ALA A 245 -11.40 3.44 0.26
N GLY A 246 -12.71 3.30 0.07
CA GLY A 246 -13.71 3.62 1.10
C GLY A 246 -14.17 5.07 1.00
N CYS A 247 -15.03 5.34 0.02
CA CYS A 247 -15.55 6.68 -0.26
C CYS A 247 -16.59 7.12 0.76
N ASN A 248 -17.43 6.19 1.22
CA ASN A 248 -18.47 6.45 2.21
C ASN A 248 -17.97 6.31 3.65
N VAL A 249 -18.70 6.89 4.60
CA VAL A 249 -18.41 6.74 6.03
C VAL A 249 -19.34 5.70 6.62
N ASN A 250 -18.80 4.67 7.27
CA ASN A 250 -19.59 3.74 8.06
C ASN A 250 -19.69 4.16 9.52
N SER A 251 -20.92 4.32 9.99
CA SER A 251 -21.22 4.79 11.35
C SER A 251 -21.64 3.68 12.31
N ASP A 252 -21.67 2.44 11.86
CA ASP A 252 -22.10 1.26 12.62
C ASP A 252 -20.93 0.35 13.04
N GLY A 253 -19.69 0.71 12.67
CA GLY A 253 -18.49 -0.04 12.99
C GLY A 253 -18.29 -1.27 12.10
N THR A 254 -18.84 -1.26 10.88
CA THR A 254 -18.46 -2.23 9.84
C THR A 254 -17.13 -1.86 9.17
N TYR A 255 -16.67 -2.75 8.30
CA TYR A 255 -15.50 -2.56 7.46
C TYR A 255 -15.92 -2.84 6.02
N ASP A 256 -15.59 -1.93 5.11
CA ASP A 256 -15.93 -2.04 3.68
C ASP A 256 -14.74 -2.49 2.84
N ILE A 257 -13.53 -2.28 3.35
CA ILE A 257 -12.28 -2.73 2.74
C ILE A 257 -11.74 -3.86 3.60
N VAL A 258 -11.87 -5.09 3.14
CA VAL A 258 -11.44 -6.26 3.91
C VAL A 258 -10.53 -7.18 3.10
N SER A 259 -9.54 -7.78 3.78
CA SER A 259 -8.60 -8.75 3.17
C SER A 259 -7.99 -8.22 1.86
N THR A 260 -7.54 -6.97 1.88
CA THR A 260 -7.09 -6.23 0.71
C THR A 260 -5.61 -5.87 0.87
N THR A 261 -4.83 -6.11 -0.17
CA THR A 261 -3.47 -5.63 -0.31
C THR A 261 -3.44 -4.61 -1.43
N LEU A 262 -2.98 -3.41 -1.11
CA LEU A 262 -2.74 -2.33 -2.06
C LEU A 262 -1.23 -2.12 -2.14
N ARG A 263 -0.71 -2.06 -3.36
CA ARG A 263 0.70 -1.84 -3.65
C ARG A 263 0.79 -0.71 -4.62
N THR A 264 1.48 0.35 -4.24
CA THR A 264 1.82 1.40 -5.18
C THR A 264 3.18 1.09 -5.81
N GLY A 265 3.50 1.83 -6.87
CA GLY A 265 4.81 1.79 -7.49
C GLY A 265 5.88 2.45 -6.63
N PRO A 266 7.13 2.56 -7.10
CA PRO A 266 8.06 3.52 -6.54
C PRO A 266 7.65 4.93 -6.96
N ALA A 267 7.58 5.91 -6.07
CA ALA A 267 7.74 7.35 -6.36
C ALA A 267 7.20 8.22 -5.22
N LYS A 268 5.95 8.66 -5.29
CA LYS A 268 5.36 9.64 -4.36
C LYS A 268 3.87 9.41 -4.31
N ASP A 269 3.49 8.42 -3.53
CA ASP A 269 2.19 7.78 -3.63
C ASP A 269 1.28 8.18 -2.49
N TRP A 270 0.01 8.39 -2.84
CA TRP A 270 -0.99 8.89 -1.91
C TRP A 270 -2.13 7.89 -1.78
N VAL A 271 -2.24 7.30 -0.58
CA VAL A 271 -3.27 6.31 -0.28
C VAL A 271 -4.23 6.85 0.78
N PHE A 272 -5.48 7.05 0.39
CA PHE A 272 -6.58 7.39 1.30
C PHE A 272 -7.45 6.16 1.50
N VAL A 273 -7.47 5.63 2.72
CA VAL A 273 -8.24 4.42 3.04
C VAL A 273 -9.18 4.66 4.22
N ARG A 274 -10.35 4.03 4.19
CA ARG A 274 -11.31 4.08 5.28
C ARG A 274 -11.97 2.74 5.53
N ASP A 275 -12.35 2.49 6.79
CA ASP A 275 -13.19 1.36 7.19
C ASP A 275 -12.57 0.01 6.82
N ILE A 276 -11.32 -0.19 7.28
CA ILE A 276 -10.42 -1.29 6.86
C ILE A 276 -10.28 -2.41 7.91
N SER A 277 -10.26 -3.67 7.46
CA SER A 277 -9.89 -4.83 8.30
C SER A 277 -9.02 -5.82 7.52
N ASP A 278 -7.94 -6.30 8.14
CA ASP A 278 -7.06 -7.29 7.53
C ASP A 278 -6.40 -6.79 6.23
N VAL A 279 -6.01 -5.50 6.21
CA VAL A 279 -5.48 -4.81 5.03
C VAL A 279 -3.96 -4.65 5.10
N SER A 280 -3.29 -4.73 3.96
CA SER A 280 -1.88 -4.37 3.81
C SER A 280 -1.76 -3.25 2.79
N ILE A 281 -0.96 -2.24 3.09
CA ILE A 281 -0.69 -1.09 2.22
C ILE A 281 0.82 -1.02 2.08
N ASP A 282 1.28 -1.10 0.85
CA ASP A 282 2.68 -1.00 0.47
C ASP A 282 2.80 0.27 -0.39
N LEU A 283 3.61 1.22 0.06
CA LEU A 283 3.72 2.55 -0.52
C LEU A 283 4.88 2.70 -1.52
N GLY A 284 5.67 1.65 -1.76
CA GLY A 284 6.69 1.71 -2.80
C GLY A 284 7.82 0.70 -2.67
N ASN A 285 7.59 -0.43 -1.98
CA ASN A 285 8.62 -1.45 -1.88
C ASN A 285 9.02 -2.04 -3.24
N GLY A 286 10.30 -2.42 -3.32
CA GLY A 286 10.95 -2.89 -4.53
C GLY A 286 10.44 -4.23 -5.08
N ASP A 287 10.81 -4.53 -6.33
CA ASP A 287 10.49 -5.77 -7.05
C ASP A 287 8.97 -6.09 -7.05
N GLY A 288 8.18 -5.05 -7.33
CA GLY A 288 6.72 -5.11 -7.42
C GLY A 288 6.01 -5.24 -6.07
N GLY A 289 6.53 -4.59 -5.02
CA GLY A 289 5.93 -4.55 -3.70
C GLY A 289 6.33 -5.72 -2.79
N ARG A 290 7.56 -6.23 -2.92
CA ARG A 290 8.06 -7.23 -1.97
C ARG A 290 8.44 -6.56 -0.67
N THR A 291 7.94 -7.08 0.44
CA THR A 291 8.18 -6.50 1.76
C THR A 291 9.63 -6.66 2.27
N ASP A 292 10.49 -7.34 1.51
CA ASP A 292 11.90 -7.60 1.84
C ASP A 292 12.90 -6.76 1.00
N THR A 293 12.38 -5.94 0.08
CA THR A 293 13.17 -5.24 -0.92
C THR A 293 12.72 -3.78 -0.95
N LEU A 294 13.66 -2.85 -0.85
CA LEU A 294 13.41 -1.41 -1.01
C LEU A 294 13.66 -1.01 -2.46
N ASP A 295 12.86 -0.09 -3.02
CA ASP A 295 13.16 0.52 -4.32
C ASP A 295 13.92 1.84 -4.11
N PRO A 296 15.14 2.00 -4.65
CA PRO A 296 15.88 3.26 -4.53
C PRO A 296 15.27 4.45 -5.30
N LEU A 297 14.25 4.22 -6.13
CA LEU A 297 13.51 5.25 -6.85
C LEU A 297 12.24 5.69 -6.12
N ASP A 298 11.91 4.99 -5.03
CA ASP A 298 10.85 5.37 -4.14
C ASP A 298 11.15 6.71 -3.45
N GLY A 299 10.11 7.39 -3.01
CA GLY A 299 10.21 8.72 -2.42
C GLY A 299 9.09 9.01 -1.45
N ASP A 300 8.97 10.27 -1.03
CA ASP A 300 8.10 10.58 0.12
C ASP A 300 6.61 10.27 -0.12
N ASP A 301 6.11 9.24 0.56
CA ASP A 301 4.74 8.75 0.44
C ASP A 301 3.83 9.23 1.55
N LEU A 302 2.53 9.01 1.31
CA LEU A 302 1.50 9.38 2.25
C LEU A 302 0.36 8.35 2.30
N VAL A 303 0.03 7.92 3.51
CA VAL A 303 -1.23 7.20 3.77
C VAL A 303 -2.09 7.95 4.79
N VAL A 304 -3.40 7.94 4.55
CA VAL A 304 -4.41 8.43 5.50
C VAL A 304 -5.41 7.33 5.79
N VAL A 305 -5.37 6.80 7.01
CA VAL A 305 -6.29 5.77 7.51
C VAL A 305 -7.38 6.41 8.37
N ARG A 306 -8.63 6.29 7.92
CA ARG A 306 -9.83 6.83 8.58
C ARG A 306 -10.86 5.78 8.96
N GLY A 307 -11.84 6.21 9.76
CA GLY A 307 -12.98 5.38 10.14
C GLY A 307 -12.59 4.18 10.99
N ASN A 308 -13.33 3.10 10.86
CA ASN A 308 -13.13 1.89 11.63
C ASN A 308 -11.96 1.07 11.06
N SER A 309 -10.93 0.82 11.84
CA SER A 309 -9.67 0.24 11.37
C SER A 309 -9.15 -0.81 12.35
N GLN A 310 -8.77 -1.99 11.86
CA GLN A 310 -8.11 -3.02 12.66
C GLN A 310 -7.24 -3.95 11.82
N ASN A 311 -6.27 -4.61 12.46
CA ASN A 311 -5.39 -5.61 11.86
C ASN A 311 -4.85 -5.21 10.48
N PHE A 312 -4.36 -3.99 10.34
CA PHE A 312 -3.76 -3.50 9.11
C PHE A 312 -2.25 -3.34 9.24
N ARG A 313 -1.57 -3.30 8.10
CA ARG A 313 -0.13 -3.02 8.00
C ARG A 313 0.09 -1.94 6.97
N VAL A 314 1.04 -1.07 7.24
CA VAL A 314 1.56 -0.10 6.27
C VAL A 314 3.07 -0.27 6.19
N PHE A 315 3.58 -0.38 4.98
CA PHE A 315 4.99 -0.33 4.63
C PHE A 315 5.18 0.97 3.84
N GLY A 316 6.09 1.84 4.26
CA GLY A 316 6.46 3.04 3.51
C GLY A 316 7.30 2.60 2.32
N GLY A 317 8.61 2.55 2.49
CA GLY A 317 9.54 2.11 1.46
C GLY A 317 10.85 2.85 1.62
N GLU A 318 11.32 3.54 0.59
CA GLU A 318 12.39 4.53 0.76
C GLU A 318 11.80 5.93 0.59
N GLY A 319 12.00 6.81 1.57
CA GLY A 319 11.43 8.15 1.48
C GLY A 319 11.23 8.74 2.87
N ASP A 320 10.85 10.01 2.94
CA ASP A 320 10.35 10.59 4.20
C ASP A 320 8.83 10.36 4.30
N ASP A 321 8.40 9.16 4.73
CA ASP A 321 7.01 8.74 4.61
C ASP A 321 6.13 9.23 5.76
N VAL A 322 4.85 9.48 5.44
CA VAL A 322 3.90 10.04 6.40
C VAL A 322 2.64 9.19 6.54
N PHE A 323 2.46 8.65 7.75
CA PHE A 323 1.32 7.82 8.10
C PHE A 323 0.33 8.58 8.99
N PHE A 324 -0.83 8.98 8.47
CA PHE A 324 -1.92 9.54 9.27
C PHE A 324 -2.89 8.44 9.71
N TRP A 325 -3.17 8.36 11.01
CA TRP A 325 -4.16 7.42 11.54
C TRP A 325 -5.17 8.08 12.48
N PHE A 326 -6.45 8.02 12.08
CA PHE A 326 -7.58 8.55 12.83
C PHE A 326 -8.12 7.58 13.88
N VAL A 327 -7.29 7.32 14.89
CA VAL A 327 -7.53 6.32 15.95
C VAL A 327 -8.88 6.50 16.66
N ASP A 328 -9.26 7.74 16.98
CA ASP A 328 -10.49 8.06 17.69
C ASP A 328 -11.77 7.93 16.82
N GLU A 329 -11.64 7.67 15.51
CA GLU A 329 -12.81 7.41 14.63
C GLU A 329 -13.33 5.98 14.75
N ASN A 330 -12.56 5.06 15.36
CA ASN A 330 -12.98 3.68 15.53
C ASN A 330 -14.21 3.53 16.42
N ILE A 331 -15.16 2.72 15.96
CA ILE A 331 -16.31 2.29 16.76
C ILE A 331 -15.99 0.91 17.31
N GLN A 332 -15.25 0.87 18.41
CA GLN A 332 -14.77 -0.37 18.98
C GLN A 332 -15.91 -1.21 19.59
N THR A 333 -16.33 -2.26 18.89
CA THR A 333 -17.35 -3.20 19.36
C THR A 333 -16.78 -4.52 19.89
N THR A 334 -15.51 -4.78 19.61
CA THR A 334 -14.75 -5.98 20.02
C THR A 334 -13.35 -5.61 20.50
N PRO A 335 -12.62 -6.53 21.18
CA PRO A 335 -11.19 -6.33 21.44
C PRO A 335 -10.44 -6.01 20.15
N TRP A 336 -9.60 -4.97 20.19
CA TRP A 336 -8.88 -4.44 19.02
C TRP A 336 -7.64 -5.30 18.74
N VAL A 337 -7.37 -5.56 17.45
CA VAL A 337 -6.06 -6.07 16.98
C VAL A 337 -5.29 -4.90 16.34
N GLY A 338 -4.29 -4.37 17.05
CA GLY A 338 -3.61 -3.15 16.66
C GLY A 338 -2.84 -3.28 15.33
N PRO A 339 -2.61 -2.17 14.62
CA PRO A 339 -1.86 -2.18 13.36
C PRO A 339 -0.36 -2.41 13.53
N ARG A 340 0.32 -2.48 12.39
CA ARG A 340 1.78 -2.46 12.29
C ARG A 340 2.19 -1.40 11.27
N PHE A 341 3.13 -0.56 11.62
CA PHE A 341 3.72 0.41 10.72
C PHE A 341 5.20 0.12 10.56
N PHE A 342 5.66 0.16 9.32
CA PHE A 342 7.04 0.01 8.93
C PHE A 342 7.41 1.26 8.12
N GLY A 343 8.51 1.92 8.46
CA GLY A 343 9.05 2.99 7.62
C GLY A 343 9.47 2.44 6.28
N GLY A 344 10.34 1.44 6.28
CA GLY A 344 10.64 0.66 5.08
C GLY A 344 9.72 -0.54 4.88
N GLY A 345 10.34 -1.66 4.50
CA GLY A 345 9.66 -2.93 4.27
C GLY A 345 9.33 -3.72 5.55
N GLY A 346 8.57 -4.79 5.39
CA GLY A 346 8.13 -5.68 6.47
C GLY A 346 9.12 -6.77 6.89
N TRP A 347 10.23 -6.95 6.17
CA TRP A 347 11.10 -8.10 6.33
C TRP A 347 12.59 -7.86 6.04
N GLU A 348 13.44 -8.70 6.64
CA GLU A 348 14.89 -8.74 6.40
C GLU A 348 15.56 -7.35 6.39
N ASN A 349 16.33 -7.02 5.36
CA ASN A 349 17.11 -5.79 5.30
C ASN A 349 16.24 -4.56 5.06
N ALA A 350 15.02 -4.73 4.52
CA ALA A 350 14.11 -3.61 4.28
C ALA A 350 13.54 -3.02 5.58
N LEU A 351 13.60 -3.75 6.71
CA LEU A 351 13.08 -3.31 8.01
C LEU A 351 13.77 -2.08 8.61
N PHE A 352 15.08 -1.95 8.39
CA PHE A 352 15.95 -0.92 8.97
C PHE A 352 16.97 -0.42 7.94
N GLY A 353 16.69 -0.68 6.66
CA GLY A 353 17.62 -0.39 5.56
C GLY A 353 17.34 0.94 4.88
N GLU A 354 16.13 1.47 5.04
CA GLU A 354 15.76 2.80 4.55
C GLU A 354 16.55 3.89 5.30
N ASN A 355 16.61 5.09 4.72
CA ASN A 355 17.36 6.21 5.28
C ASN A 355 16.55 7.52 5.39
N GLY A 356 15.23 7.43 5.36
CA GLY A 356 14.27 8.50 5.55
C GLY A 356 14.03 8.90 7.01
N ASP A 357 13.30 10.00 7.20
CA ASP A 357 12.76 10.43 8.48
C ASP A 357 11.23 10.17 8.51
N ASP A 358 10.84 8.92 8.75
CA ASP A 358 9.43 8.51 8.69
C ASP A 358 8.62 9.02 9.88
N ARG A 359 7.35 9.36 9.61
CA ARG A 359 6.46 9.94 10.63
C ARG A 359 5.10 9.28 10.72
N LEU A 360 4.85 8.65 11.87
CA LEU A 360 3.50 8.26 12.29
C LEU A 360 2.79 9.43 13.00
N ILE A 361 1.61 9.80 12.51
CA ILE A 361 0.76 10.86 13.04
C ILE A 361 -0.53 10.25 13.59
N LEU A 362 -0.64 10.28 14.92
CA LEU A 362 -1.85 9.85 15.61
C LEU A 362 -2.81 11.04 15.73
N MET A 363 -3.97 10.95 15.08
CA MET A 363 -5.03 11.95 15.16
C MET A 363 -5.84 11.78 16.45
N VAL A 364 -5.18 12.05 17.57
CA VAL A 364 -5.72 12.00 18.93
C VAL A 364 -5.61 13.38 19.58
N PRO A 365 -6.22 13.64 20.76
CA PRO A 365 -6.08 14.93 21.44
C PRO A 365 -4.61 15.27 21.71
N SER A 366 -4.22 16.50 21.41
CA SER A 366 -2.84 16.97 21.59
C SER A 366 -2.36 17.02 23.06
N ASP A 367 -3.29 16.92 24.01
CA ASP A 367 -2.99 16.77 25.43
C ASP A 367 -2.84 15.30 25.89
N THR A 368 -2.84 14.35 24.95
CA THR A 368 -2.56 12.93 25.22
C THR A 368 -1.16 12.79 25.83
N THR A 369 -1.10 12.12 26.97
CA THR A 369 0.13 12.03 27.77
C THR A 369 0.89 10.76 27.42
N LEU A 370 2.16 10.90 27.02
CA LEU A 370 3.03 9.75 26.85
C LEU A 370 3.39 9.12 28.20
N VAL A 371 3.28 7.80 28.28
CA VAL A 371 3.58 7.00 29.47
C VAL A 371 4.45 5.80 29.11
N THR A 372 5.09 5.20 30.11
CA THR A 372 5.96 4.02 29.95
C THR A 372 5.50 2.85 30.82
N THR A 373 4.25 2.86 31.28
CA THR A 373 3.68 1.83 32.15
C THR A 373 2.36 1.35 31.60
N SER A 374 2.26 0.05 31.32
CA SER A 374 1.02 -0.59 30.87
C SER A 374 0.13 -1.01 32.06
N PRO A 375 -1.21 -0.96 31.93
CA PRO A 375 -1.92 -0.34 30.82
C PRO A 375 -1.84 1.20 30.92
N PRO A 376 -1.87 1.93 29.79
CA PRO A 376 -1.95 3.38 29.79
C PRO A 376 -3.25 3.84 30.45
N PRO A 377 -3.23 4.94 31.23
CA PRO A 377 -4.46 5.56 31.73
C PRO A 377 -5.27 6.14 30.56
N ALA A 378 -6.55 6.46 30.80
CA ALA A 378 -7.36 7.21 29.83
C ALA A 378 -6.69 8.54 29.45
N GLY A 379 -6.62 8.82 28.15
CA GLY A 379 -5.88 9.94 27.56
C GLY A 379 -4.36 9.72 27.54
N GLY A 380 -3.92 8.46 27.66
CA GLY A 380 -2.53 8.07 27.71
C GLY A 380 -2.10 7.30 26.46
N LEU A 381 -0.85 7.52 26.03
CA LEU A 381 -0.16 6.76 24.99
C LEU A 381 1.07 6.08 25.59
N LEU A 382 1.05 4.76 25.67
CA LEU A 382 2.20 3.95 26.06
C LEU A 382 3.25 3.97 24.94
N VAL A 383 4.52 4.12 25.31
CA VAL A 383 5.67 3.93 24.42
C VAL A 383 6.70 3.07 25.12
N LEU A 384 7.05 1.91 24.54
CA LEU A 384 8.04 0.97 25.09
C LEU A 384 8.80 0.24 23.98
N PRO A 385 10.09 -0.09 24.17
CA PRO A 385 10.78 -0.98 23.23
C PRO A 385 10.36 -2.43 23.46
N THR A 386 10.47 -3.27 22.43
CA THR A 386 10.48 -4.73 22.61
C THR A 386 11.78 -5.21 23.24
N ASP A 387 11.84 -6.49 23.62
CA ASP A 387 13.09 -7.08 24.11
C ASP A 387 14.13 -7.27 22.98
N GLY A 388 13.72 -7.10 21.73
CA GLY A 388 14.53 -7.31 20.53
C GLY A 388 14.45 -8.73 19.98
N GLY A 389 13.45 -9.51 20.42
CA GLY A 389 13.12 -10.80 19.84
C GLY A 389 12.56 -10.66 18.42
N PHE A 390 12.70 -11.73 17.64
CA PHE A 390 12.07 -11.85 16.34
C PHE A 390 10.83 -12.74 16.45
N VAL A 391 9.68 -12.20 16.03
CA VAL A 391 8.41 -12.91 15.96
C VAL A 391 7.85 -12.66 14.56
N GLY A 392 7.95 -13.65 13.68
CA GLY A 392 7.30 -13.60 12.37
C GLY A 392 5.78 -13.77 12.49
N ASP A 393 5.05 -13.28 11.50
CA ASP A 393 3.65 -13.64 11.30
C ASP A 393 3.58 -14.93 10.46
N ASP A 394 3.48 -16.09 11.13
CA ASP A 394 3.45 -17.42 10.47
C ASP A 394 2.52 -17.51 9.24
N PRO A 395 1.30 -16.91 9.23
CA PRO A 395 0.43 -16.95 8.06
C PRO A 395 0.98 -16.26 6.81
N SER A 396 1.79 -15.20 6.97
CA SER A 396 2.34 -14.43 5.86
C SER A 396 3.79 -14.78 5.51
N GLU A 397 4.50 -15.53 6.35
CA GLU A 397 5.95 -15.80 6.20
C GLU A 397 6.38 -16.35 4.83
N SER A 398 5.50 -17.13 4.17
CA SER A 398 5.78 -17.71 2.84
C SER A 398 5.41 -16.82 1.66
N ASP A 399 4.73 -15.72 1.90
CA ASP A 399 4.29 -14.78 0.88
C ASP A 399 5.26 -13.59 0.87
N GLU A 400 6.14 -13.52 -0.11
CA GLU A 400 7.16 -12.46 -0.21
C GLU A 400 6.57 -11.05 -0.37
N PHE A 401 5.31 -10.97 -0.75
CA PHE A 401 4.58 -9.74 -0.95
C PHE A 401 3.67 -9.37 0.25
N ALA A 402 3.58 -10.23 1.27
CA ALA A 402 2.77 -9.95 2.48
C ALA A 402 3.51 -10.26 3.80
N ARG A 403 4.66 -10.92 3.73
CA ARG A 403 5.43 -11.36 4.90
C ARG A 403 5.85 -10.16 5.73
N HIS A 404 5.65 -10.27 7.03
CA HIS A 404 6.09 -9.25 7.95
C HIS A 404 6.36 -9.83 9.33
N CYS A 405 7.23 -9.17 10.09
CA CYS A 405 7.41 -9.45 11.51
C CYS A 405 6.38 -8.72 12.37
N ILE A 406 6.02 -9.31 13.50
CA ILE A 406 5.30 -8.65 14.59
C ILE A 406 6.30 -7.92 15.50
N GLU A 407 7.38 -8.61 15.86
CA GLU A 407 8.55 -8.02 16.53
C GLU A 407 9.77 -8.34 15.65
N CYS A 408 10.51 -7.32 15.24
CA CYS A 408 11.40 -7.40 14.09
C CYS A 408 12.87 -7.66 14.45
N GLY A 409 13.12 -8.25 15.62
CA GLY A 409 14.47 -8.51 16.08
C GLY A 409 15.17 -7.22 16.55
N THR A 410 16.48 -7.15 16.33
CA THR A 410 17.31 -6.00 16.64
C THR A 410 18.24 -5.72 15.46
N SER A 411 18.29 -4.48 14.99
CA SER A 411 19.18 -4.06 13.90
C SER A 411 20.66 -4.09 14.32
N GLU A 412 21.58 -3.88 13.38
CA GLU A 412 23.02 -3.81 13.70
C GLU A 412 23.39 -2.61 14.59
N SER A 413 22.66 -1.50 14.46
CA SER A 413 22.79 -0.28 15.28
C SER A 413 22.09 -0.43 16.64
N GLY A 414 21.23 -1.45 16.82
CA GLY A 414 20.53 -1.74 18.06
C GLY A 414 19.08 -1.24 18.09
N GLU A 415 18.54 -0.76 16.97
CA GLU A 415 17.12 -0.43 16.84
C GLU A 415 16.25 -1.67 16.94
N LYS A 416 15.01 -1.45 17.39
CA LYS A 416 14.02 -2.49 17.65
C LYS A 416 12.64 -1.95 17.33
N THR A 417 11.69 -2.84 17.15
CA THR A 417 10.27 -2.50 17.16
C THR A 417 9.91 -1.79 18.48
N ILE A 418 9.16 -0.69 18.38
CA ILE A 418 8.53 -0.01 19.52
C ILE A 418 7.08 -0.47 19.59
N VAL A 419 6.63 -0.78 20.80
CA VAL A 419 5.23 -1.06 21.13
C VAL A 419 4.58 0.24 21.58
N LEU A 420 3.43 0.52 20.97
CA LEU A 420 2.54 1.61 21.32
C LEU A 420 1.19 1.04 21.77
N GLU A 421 0.54 1.71 22.72
CA GLU A 421 -0.81 1.37 23.19
C GLU A 421 -1.53 2.67 23.55
N TYR A 422 -2.67 2.95 22.94
CA TYR A 422 -3.44 4.17 23.18
C TYR A 422 -4.78 3.85 23.85
N ASN A 423 -5.13 4.69 24.82
CA ASN A 423 -6.42 4.67 25.51
C ASN A 423 -7.03 6.06 25.47
N SER A 424 -8.18 6.20 24.82
CA SER A 424 -8.83 7.49 24.63
C SER A 424 -9.23 8.13 25.96
N ALA A 425 -9.34 9.46 25.98
CA ALA A 425 -9.67 10.21 27.20
C ALA A 425 -11.03 9.81 27.80
N ASP A 426 -11.98 9.39 26.94
CA ASP A 426 -13.29 8.91 27.35
C ASP A 426 -13.36 7.38 27.54
N GLY A 427 -12.27 6.66 27.25
CA GLY A 427 -12.17 5.21 27.35
C GLY A 427 -13.04 4.44 26.36
N THR A 428 -13.48 5.07 25.27
CA THR A 428 -14.25 4.42 24.20
C THR A 428 -13.35 3.67 23.21
N VAL A 429 -12.09 4.07 23.09
CA VAL A 429 -11.07 3.44 22.25
C VAL A 429 -9.90 2.97 23.10
N GLU A 430 -9.61 1.68 22.99
CA GLU A 430 -8.42 1.00 23.52
C GLU A 430 -7.83 0.15 22.39
N THR A 431 -6.70 0.61 21.83
CA THR A 431 -6.11 0.03 20.60
C THR A 431 -5.53 -1.36 20.81
N GLY A 432 -5.29 -1.75 22.07
CA GLY A 432 -4.31 -2.77 22.38
C GLY A 432 -2.91 -2.36 21.86
N ASN A 433 -2.00 -3.33 21.81
CA ASN A 433 -0.67 -3.09 21.27
C ASN A 433 -0.72 -2.93 19.76
N PHE A 434 -0.07 -1.88 19.27
CA PHE A 434 0.35 -1.72 17.89
C PHE A 434 1.85 -1.48 17.84
N TYR A 435 2.45 -1.72 16.67
CA TYR A 435 3.90 -1.85 16.54
C TYR A 435 4.41 -0.89 15.47
N VAL A 436 5.54 -0.24 15.75
CA VAL A 436 6.25 0.60 14.79
C VAL A 436 7.70 0.12 14.68
N THR A 437 8.20 -0.02 13.46
CA THR A 437 9.57 -0.47 13.16
C THR A 437 10.16 0.42 12.07
N GLY A 438 11.39 0.91 12.26
CA GLY A 438 11.99 1.90 11.34
C GLY A 438 11.10 3.13 11.22
N ILE A 439 10.72 3.75 12.34
CA ILE A 439 9.97 5.01 12.32
C ILE A 439 10.66 5.96 13.28
N GLU A 440 11.06 7.10 12.77
CA GLU A 440 11.89 8.07 13.45
C GLU A 440 11.03 9.02 14.27
N GLU A 441 9.83 9.35 13.78
CA GLU A 441 9.01 10.39 14.36
C GLU A 441 7.58 9.95 14.68
N LEU A 442 7.10 10.41 15.84
CA LEU A 442 5.73 10.24 16.28
C LEU A 442 5.13 11.61 16.54
N GLN A 443 4.04 11.94 15.85
CA GLN A 443 3.25 13.14 16.13
C GLN A 443 1.96 12.78 16.87
N VAL A 444 1.68 13.52 17.93
CA VAL A 444 0.44 13.42 18.70
C VAL A 444 -0.43 14.65 18.45
N GLY A 445 -1.57 14.42 17.80
CA GLY A 445 -2.55 15.45 17.43
C GLY A 445 -2.15 16.28 16.21
N VAL A 446 -2.96 17.29 15.90
CA VAL A 446 -2.77 18.21 14.76
C VAL A 446 -3.00 19.67 15.14
N GLY A 447 -2.54 20.59 14.29
CA GLY A 447 -2.63 22.04 14.50
C GLY A 447 -1.71 22.57 15.61
N ASP A 448 -1.99 23.79 16.09
CA ASP A 448 -1.12 24.57 17.00
C ASP A 448 -0.75 23.90 18.33
N GLY A 449 -1.46 22.83 18.72
CA GLY A 449 -1.19 22.09 19.96
C GLY A 449 -0.41 20.80 19.77
N ALA A 450 -0.24 20.34 18.53
CA ALA A 450 0.41 19.07 18.25
C ALA A 450 1.87 19.05 18.69
N VAL A 451 2.34 17.87 19.08
CA VAL A 451 3.72 17.66 19.51
C VAL A 451 4.33 16.54 18.67
N VAL A 452 5.47 16.84 18.06
CA VAL A 452 6.30 15.85 17.36
C VAL A 452 7.36 15.34 18.34
N TYR A 453 7.55 14.02 18.38
CA TYR A 453 8.53 13.33 19.20
C TYR A 453 9.50 12.58 18.29
N ARG A 454 10.80 12.66 18.58
CA ARG A 454 11.79 11.73 18.03
C ARG A 454 11.72 10.44 18.81
N LEU A 455 11.58 9.33 18.11
CA LEU A 455 11.63 7.99 18.65
C LEU A 455 13.10 7.54 18.74
N ASP A 456 13.47 7.03 19.90
CA ASP A 456 14.71 6.30 20.10
C ASP A 456 14.33 4.82 20.19
N ALA A 457 14.43 4.10 19.08
CA ALA A 457 14.06 2.69 18.97
C ALA A 457 14.94 1.76 19.82
N ALA A 458 16.19 2.14 20.09
CA ALA A 458 17.08 1.36 20.94
C ALA A 458 16.72 1.49 22.42
N ALA A 459 16.36 2.69 22.87
CA ALA A 459 15.92 2.96 24.25
C ALA A 459 14.42 2.73 24.47
N GLY A 460 13.64 2.70 23.38
CA GLY A 460 12.18 2.75 23.35
C GLY A 460 11.61 3.94 24.11
N THR A 461 12.14 5.12 23.79
CA THR A 461 11.69 6.38 24.37
C THR A 461 11.27 7.35 23.27
N ALA A 462 10.43 8.32 23.63
CA ALA A 462 10.00 9.38 22.74
C ALA A 462 10.36 10.73 23.37
N MET A 463 11.10 11.57 22.65
CA MET A 463 11.57 12.87 23.12
C MET A 463 10.95 13.99 22.27
N PRO A 464 10.28 14.99 22.88
CA PRO A 464 9.72 16.10 22.12
C PRO A 464 10.78 16.81 21.27
N LEU A 465 10.49 17.00 19.98
CA LEU A 465 11.26 17.82 19.07
C LEU A 465 10.74 19.25 19.12
N GLY A 466 11.61 20.18 19.51
CA GLY A 466 11.28 21.61 19.50
C GLY A 466 11.51 22.21 18.11
N GLY A 467 10.51 22.93 17.59
CA GLY A 467 10.64 23.67 16.32
C GLY A 467 10.39 22.85 15.06
N THR A 468 9.97 21.59 15.19
CA THR A 468 9.43 20.80 14.09
C THR A 468 7.95 21.17 13.89
N ASP A 469 7.57 21.44 12.64
CA ASP A 469 6.19 21.77 12.32
C ASP A 469 5.30 20.53 12.35
N ALA A 470 4.13 20.69 12.95
CA ALA A 470 3.10 19.68 12.93
C ALA A 470 2.43 19.62 11.56
N LEU A 471 2.27 18.41 11.05
CA LEU A 471 1.58 18.16 9.80
C LEU A 471 0.07 18.04 10.03
N ASN A 472 -0.70 18.43 9.02
CA ASN A 472 -2.13 18.21 8.96
C ASN A 472 -2.41 17.27 7.79
N PRO A 473 -3.39 16.36 7.92
CA PRO A 473 -3.72 15.44 6.85
C PRO A 473 -4.25 16.21 5.64
N PRO A 474 -3.82 15.87 4.40
CA PRO A 474 -4.50 16.34 3.21
C PRO A 474 -5.92 15.76 3.18
N VAL A 475 -6.81 16.44 2.45
CA VAL A 475 -8.17 15.97 2.22
C VAL A 475 -8.35 15.82 0.72
N PRO A 476 -8.67 14.62 0.22
CA PRO A 476 -8.94 14.44 -1.20
C PRO A 476 -10.15 15.28 -1.63
N PRO A 477 -10.18 15.80 -2.86
CA PRO A 477 -11.34 16.50 -3.39
C PRO A 477 -12.59 15.60 -3.29
N ALA A 478 -13.73 16.20 -2.92
CA ALA A 478 -14.96 15.43 -2.71
C ALA A 478 -15.42 14.73 -4.00
N GLU A 479 -15.15 15.34 -5.15
CA GLU A 479 -15.46 14.82 -6.48
C GLU A 479 -14.79 13.47 -6.81
N LEU A 480 -13.74 13.06 -6.10
CA LEU A 480 -13.17 11.72 -6.29
C LEU A 480 -14.11 10.61 -5.81
N CYS A 481 -15.09 10.94 -4.95
CA CYS A 481 -16.02 9.98 -4.36
C CYS A 481 -17.51 10.31 -4.64
N GLU A 482 -17.82 11.20 -5.59
CA GLU A 482 -19.19 11.71 -5.88
C GLU A 482 -19.80 11.28 -7.23
#